data_AF-A0AAU1F0T1-F1
#
_entry.id   AF-A0AAU1F0T1-F1
#
_cell.length_a   1.000
_cell.length_b   1.000
_cell.length_c   1.000
_cell.angle_alpha   90.00
_cell.angle_beta   90.00
_cell.angle_gamma   90.00
#
_symmetry.space_group_name_H-M   'P 1'
#
loop_
_entity.id
_entity.type
_entity.pdbx_description
1 polymer ?
#
loop_
_entity_poly.entity_id
_entity_poly.type
_entity_poly.pdbx_seq_one_letter_code
_entity_poly.pdbx_strand_id
1 'polypeptide(L)'
;MTDGENNAGMDLDSFHAALSNGLSALRGPGSSQQTVRLRDIEDFVLIRGRFRKVGESPESTVFLAPYGDPADPAAGPRVRVTCATEGLRSEVPQGTFSARCLGKVQDWNAEDAVLEVQAMAIFR
;
A
#
# COMPACT_ATOMS: atom_id res chain seq x y z
N MET A 1 -21.06 -16.47 28.91
CA MET A 1 -20.96 -16.65 27.44
C MET A 1 -20.42 -15.34 26.92
N THR A 2 -19.20 -15.34 26.40
CA THR A 2 -18.41 -14.15 26.08
C THR A 2 -18.97 -13.44 24.86
N ASP A 3 -19.41 -12.20 25.05
CA ASP A 3 -19.73 -11.27 23.96
C ASP A 3 -18.45 -10.92 23.21
N GLY A 4 -18.46 -11.23 21.91
CA GLY A 4 -17.34 -11.07 21.00
C GLY A 4 -16.99 -9.60 20.81
N GLU A 5 -15.70 -9.32 20.91
CA GLU A 5 -15.09 -8.02 20.73
C GLU A 5 -15.48 -7.39 19.38
N ASN A 6 -15.94 -6.14 19.45
CA ASN A 6 -16.11 -5.24 18.30
C ASN A 6 -14.77 -5.03 17.62
N ASN A 7 -14.48 -5.84 16.61
CA ASN A 7 -13.35 -5.62 15.72
C ASN A 7 -13.71 -4.47 14.77
N ALA A 8 -13.43 -3.24 15.18
CA ALA A 8 -13.48 -2.05 14.34
C ALA A 8 -12.33 -2.08 13.32
N GLY A 9 -12.32 -3.09 12.45
CA GLY A 9 -11.52 -3.08 11.24
C GLY A 9 -12.23 -2.18 10.23
N MET A 10 -11.65 -1.02 9.94
CA MET A 10 -12.11 -0.20 8.82
C MET A 10 -12.04 -1.05 7.54
N ASP A 11 -13.19 -1.24 6.91
CA ASP A 11 -13.28 -1.97 5.66
C ASP A 11 -12.53 -1.22 4.55
N LEU A 12 -11.86 -1.96 3.66
CA LEU A 12 -10.98 -1.40 2.64
C LEU A 12 -11.76 -0.51 1.66
N ASP A 13 -13.03 -0.82 1.42
CA ASP A 13 -13.93 0.00 0.60
C ASP A 13 -14.26 1.34 1.29
N SER A 14 -14.34 1.36 2.62
CA SER A 14 -14.52 2.59 3.41
C SER A 14 -13.24 3.42 3.44
N PHE A 15 -12.07 2.79 3.51
CA PHE A 15 -10.79 3.49 3.37
C PHE A 15 -10.60 4.05 1.96
N HIS A 16 -10.93 3.27 0.92
CA HIS A 16 -10.89 3.71 -0.47
C HIS A 16 -11.86 4.86 -0.71
N ALA A 17 -13.08 4.79 -0.18
CA ALA A 17 -14.05 5.87 -0.24
C ALA A 17 -13.57 7.11 0.54
N ALA A 18 -12.99 6.95 1.73
CA ALA A 18 -12.46 8.07 2.51
C ALA A 18 -11.26 8.74 1.82
N LEU A 19 -10.33 7.95 1.27
CA LEU A 19 -9.19 8.43 0.51
C LEU A 19 -9.64 9.10 -0.78
N SER A 20 -10.53 8.46 -1.55
CA SER A 20 -11.07 8.99 -2.80
C SER A 20 -11.93 10.24 -2.58
N ASN A 21 -12.73 10.30 -1.50
CA ASN A 21 -13.49 11.47 -1.11
C ASN A 21 -12.59 12.60 -0.62
N GLY A 22 -11.53 12.31 0.14
CA GLY A 22 -10.52 13.30 0.53
C GLY A 22 -9.80 13.86 -0.70
N LEU A 23 -9.41 12.99 -1.64
CA LEU A 23 -8.83 13.35 -2.93
C LEU A 23 -9.80 14.17 -3.80
N SER A 24 -11.11 13.90 -3.73
CA SER A 24 -12.15 14.58 -4.51
C SER A 24 -12.60 15.91 -3.90
N ALA A 25 -12.68 16.01 -2.57
CA ALA A 25 -13.00 17.25 -1.86
C ALA A 25 -11.92 18.33 -2.03
N LEU A 26 -10.68 17.90 -2.28
CA LEU A 26 -9.56 18.79 -2.63
C LEU A 26 -9.60 19.26 -4.10
N ARG A 27 -10.49 18.70 -4.93
CA ARG A 27 -10.72 19.09 -6.34
C ARG A 27 -11.98 19.94 -6.45
N GLY A 28 -11.97 21.13 -5.87
CA GLY A 28 -13.03 22.12 -6.08
C GLY A 28 -13.10 22.59 -7.54
N PRO A 29 -14.27 23.05 -8.04
CA PRO A 29 -14.42 23.49 -9.43
C PRO A 29 -13.61 24.79 -9.62
N GLY A 30 -12.39 24.64 -10.16
CA GLY A 30 -11.46 25.73 -10.43
C GLY A 30 -10.00 25.46 -10.06
N SER A 31 -9.67 24.37 -9.35
CA SER A 31 -8.28 24.08 -8.98
C SER A 31 -7.54 23.38 -10.13
N SER A 32 -6.61 24.10 -10.78
CA SER A 32 -5.51 23.52 -11.57
C SER A 32 -4.94 22.30 -10.87
N GLN A 33 -4.73 21.17 -11.57
CA GLN A 33 -4.09 19.92 -11.13
C GLN A 33 -3.31 20.07 -9.81
N GLN A 34 -4.01 20.07 -8.68
CA GLN A 34 -3.37 20.13 -7.39
C GLN A 34 -3.00 18.70 -7.08
N THR A 35 -1.71 18.41 -7.20
CA THR A 35 -1.10 17.20 -6.69
C THR A 35 -1.53 17.09 -5.23
N VAL A 36 -2.44 16.16 -4.93
CA VAL A 36 -2.81 15.89 -3.54
C VAL A 36 -1.60 15.23 -2.90
N ARG A 37 -0.78 16.06 -2.25
CA ARG A 37 0.31 15.58 -1.41
C ARG A 37 -0.35 15.10 -0.12
N LEU A 38 -0.32 13.79 0.11
CA LEU A 38 -0.65 13.20 1.41
C LEU A 38 0.36 13.79 2.40
N ARG A 39 -0.07 14.77 3.20
CA ARG A 39 0.74 15.36 4.27
C ARG A 39 0.29 14.71 5.57
N ASP A 40 1.24 14.12 6.29
CA ASP A 40 1.12 13.66 7.68
C ASP A 40 0.15 12.50 7.94
N ILE A 41 0.25 11.42 7.15
CA ILE A 41 -0.35 10.14 7.50
C ILE A 41 0.60 9.37 8.45
N GLU A 42 0.30 9.38 9.75
CA GLU A 42 0.82 8.38 10.69
C GLU A 42 0.06 7.04 10.61
N ASP A 43 -0.71 6.82 9.54
CA ASP A 43 -1.55 5.63 9.43
C ASP A 43 -0.78 4.39 9.01
N PHE A 44 -1.10 3.31 9.71
CA PHE A 44 -0.74 1.96 9.34
C PHE A 44 -1.80 1.39 8.40
N VAL A 45 -1.36 0.69 7.37
CA VAL A 45 -2.22 0.04 6.39
C VAL A 45 -2.03 -1.46 6.42
N LEU A 46 -3.13 -2.21 6.30
CA LEU A 46 -3.12 -3.63 6.01
C LEU A 46 -3.47 -3.86 4.53
N ILE A 47 -2.48 -4.19 3.73
CA ILE A 47 -2.61 -4.38 2.29
C ILE A 47 -2.69 -5.88 1.99
N ARG A 48 -3.78 -6.30 1.33
CA ARG A 48 -3.91 -7.64 0.74
C ARG A 48 -3.66 -7.52 -0.75
N GLY A 49 -2.78 -8.34 -1.29
CA GLY A 49 -2.43 -8.20 -2.70
C GLY A 49 -1.57 -9.32 -3.25
N ARG A 50 -1.30 -9.21 -4.54
CA ARG A 50 -0.35 -10.03 -5.27
C ARG A 50 0.96 -9.26 -5.38
N PHE A 51 1.95 -9.69 -4.62
CA PHE A 51 3.25 -9.06 -4.52
C PHE A 51 4.26 -9.77 -5.41
N ARG A 52 5.24 -9.02 -5.91
CA ARG A 52 6.42 -9.55 -6.59
C ARG A 52 7.65 -8.86 -6.03
N LYS A 53 8.70 -9.64 -5.71
CA LYS A 53 10.00 -9.09 -5.33
C LYS A 53 10.67 -8.45 -6.54
N VAL A 54 11.14 -7.22 -6.39
CA VAL A 54 11.81 -6.47 -7.46
C VAL A 54 13.22 -6.01 -7.10
N GLY A 55 13.60 -6.11 -5.83
CA GLY A 55 14.94 -5.80 -5.36
C GLY A 55 15.19 -6.41 -4.00
N GLU A 56 16.45 -6.75 -3.76
CA GLU A 56 16.93 -7.29 -2.49
C GLU A 56 18.36 -6.80 -2.28
N SER A 57 18.60 -6.26 -1.08
CA SER A 57 19.90 -5.93 -0.53
C SER A 57 20.04 -6.61 0.84
N PRO A 58 21.25 -6.63 1.43
CA PRO A 58 21.43 -7.13 2.79
C PRO A 58 20.52 -6.46 3.82
N GLU A 59 20.16 -5.19 3.59
CA GLU A 59 19.38 -4.38 4.52
C GLU A 59 17.88 -4.43 4.22
N SER A 60 17.50 -4.48 2.94
CA SER A 60 16.12 -4.29 2.53
C SER A 60 15.66 -5.18 1.38
N THR A 61 14.41 -5.59 1.42
CA THR A 61 13.72 -6.28 0.33
C THR A 61 12.55 -5.42 -0.15
N VAL A 62 12.41 -5.27 -1.47
CA VAL A 62 11.40 -4.43 -2.10
C VAL A 62 10.41 -5.29 -2.87
N PHE A 63 9.12 -5.06 -2.61
CA PHE A 63 8.00 -5.70 -3.29
C PHE A 63 7.15 -4.68 -4.03
N LEU A 64 6.58 -5.08 -5.15
CA LEU A 64 5.53 -4.35 -5.84
C LEU A 64 4.23 -5.13 -5.85
N ALA A 65 3.13 -4.43 -5.62
CA ALA A 65 1.78 -4.91 -5.90
C ALA A 65 1.04 -3.88 -6.77
N PRO A 66 0.30 -4.30 -7.80
CA PRO A 66 -0.53 -3.37 -8.56
C PRO A 66 -1.65 -2.80 -7.67
N TYR A 67 -2.03 -1.56 -7.94
CA TYR A 67 -3.16 -0.90 -7.29
C TYR A 67 -4.32 -0.75 -8.29
N GLY A 68 -5.50 -1.23 -7.91
CA GLY A 68 -6.64 -1.35 -8.83
C GLY A 68 -6.45 -2.44 -9.88
N ASP A 69 -7.14 -2.30 -11.01
CA ASP A 69 -7.06 -3.23 -12.15
C ASP A 69 -6.56 -2.49 -13.42
N PRO A 70 -5.26 -2.14 -13.47
CA PRO A 70 -4.72 -1.44 -14.62
C PRO A 70 -4.61 -2.37 -15.84
N ALA A 71 -4.92 -1.84 -17.03
CA ALA A 71 -4.79 -2.58 -18.28
C ALA A 71 -3.36 -3.09 -18.54
N ASP A 72 -2.35 -2.34 -18.09
CA ASP A 72 -0.96 -2.79 -18.01
C ASP A 72 -0.48 -2.76 -16.54
N PRO A 73 -0.27 -3.92 -15.90
CA PRO A 73 0.27 -4.01 -14.54
C PRO A 73 1.67 -3.43 -14.36
N ALA A 74 2.45 -3.29 -15.44
CA ALA A 74 3.80 -2.72 -15.40
C ALA A 74 3.79 -1.19 -15.48
N ALA A 75 2.78 -0.58 -16.11
CA ALA A 75 2.65 0.87 -16.26
C ALA A 75 1.61 1.51 -15.34
N GLY A 76 0.77 0.70 -14.68
CA GLY A 76 -0.30 1.17 -13.81
C GLY A 76 0.16 1.62 -12.41
N PRO A 77 -0.75 2.25 -11.65
CA PRO A 77 -0.53 2.58 -10.25
C PRO A 77 -0.13 1.35 -9.43
N ARG A 78 0.75 1.53 -8.46
CA ARG A 78 1.31 0.42 -7.68
C ARG A 78 1.62 0.80 -6.25
N VAL A 79 1.66 -0.20 -5.39
CA VAL A 79 2.20 -0.11 -4.04
C VAL A 79 3.63 -0.64 -4.06
N ARG A 80 4.56 0.18 -3.58
CA ARG A 80 5.95 -0.21 -3.29
C ARG A 80 6.09 -0.46 -1.80
N VAL A 81 6.37 -1.70 -1.45
CA VAL A 81 6.59 -2.12 -0.06
C VAL A 81 8.07 -2.38 0.14
N THR A 82 8.67 -1.68 1.09
CA THR A 82 10.05 -1.92 1.53
C THR A 82 10.01 -2.55 2.92
N CYS A 83 10.71 -3.66 3.13
CA CYS A 83 10.88 -4.26 4.45
C CYS A 83 12.36 -4.53 4.75
N ALA A 84 12.70 -4.68 6.02
CA ALA A 84 14.02 -5.17 6.40
C ALA A 84 14.20 -6.63 5.93
N THR A 85 15.32 -6.94 5.27
CA THR A 85 15.59 -8.30 4.76
C THR A 85 15.68 -9.31 5.90
N GLU A 86 16.32 -8.93 7.01
CA GLU A 86 16.44 -9.77 8.22
C GLU A 86 15.09 -10.15 8.86
N GLY A 87 14.03 -9.37 8.61
CA GLY A 87 12.69 -9.62 9.14
C GLY A 87 11.92 -10.70 8.39
N LEU A 88 12.42 -11.19 7.25
CA LEU A 88 11.75 -12.18 6.43
C LEU A 88 11.90 -13.59 7.03
N ARG A 89 10.80 -14.11 7.60
CA ARG A 89 10.77 -15.43 8.24
C ARG A 89 10.86 -16.62 7.27
N SER A 90 10.66 -16.40 5.98
CA SER A 90 10.66 -17.45 4.96
C SER A 90 11.23 -16.94 3.66
N GLU A 91 11.79 -17.85 2.85
CA GLU A 91 12.22 -17.52 1.50
C GLU A 91 11.07 -16.88 0.71
N VAL A 92 11.40 -15.80 0.02
CA VAL A 92 10.46 -15.06 -0.82
C VAL A 92 10.21 -15.86 -2.11
N PRO A 93 8.95 -16.20 -2.43
CA PRO A 93 8.65 -16.91 -3.67
C PRO A 93 9.17 -16.19 -4.90
N GLN A 94 9.67 -16.96 -5.87
CA GLN A 94 9.95 -16.45 -7.20
C GLN A 94 8.64 -16.08 -7.92
N GLY A 95 8.65 -14.97 -8.65
CA GLY A 95 7.47 -14.47 -9.35
C GLY A 95 6.47 -13.76 -8.43
N THR A 96 5.19 -13.86 -8.77
CA THR A 96 4.10 -13.18 -8.07
C THR A 96 3.46 -14.12 -7.03
N PHE A 97 3.23 -13.63 -5.82
CA PHE A 97 2.62 -14.38 -4.73
C PHE A 97 1.58 -13.56 -3.97
N SER A 98 0.55 -14.23 -3.45
CA SER A 98 -0.44 -13.59 -2.57
C SER A 98 0.13 -13.40 -1.17
N ALA A 99 -0.06 -12.22 -0.59
CA ALA A 99 0.34 -11.93 0.77
C ALA A 99 -0.52 -10.83 1.40
N ARG A 100 -0.27 -10.61 2.68
CA ARG A 100 -0.73 -9.48 3.49
C ARG A 100 0.48 -8.70 3.97
N CYS A 101 0.43 -7.38 3.85
CA CYS A 101 1.45 -6.46 4.32
C CYS A 101 0.85 -5.52 5.35
N LEU A 102 1.40 -5.49 6.56
CA LEU A 102 1.16 -4.44 7.54
C LEU A 102 2.34 -3.47 7.50
N GLY A 103 2.08 -2.19 7.24
CA GLY A 103 3.13 -1.19 7.13
C GLY A 103 2.66 0.24 7.33
N LYS A 104 3.61 1.14 7.52
CA LYS A 104 3.37 2.57 7.63
C LYS A 104 3.52 3.22 6.25
N VAL A 105 2.54 4.02 5.85
CA VAL A 105 2.63 4.84 4.62
C VAL A 105 3.74 5.87 4.79
N GLN A 106 4.62 5.98 3.80
CA GLN A 106 5.72 6.95 3.79
C GLN A 106 5.40 8.14 2.89
N ASP A 107 4.99 7.87 1.65
CA ASP A 107 4.73 8.92 0.66
C ASP A 107 3.82 8.43 -0.47
N TRP A 108 3.30 9.37 -1.26
CA TRP A 108 2.69 9.14 -2.56
C TRP A 108 3.46 9.90 -3.64
N ASN A 109 4.21 9.14 -4.45
CA ASN A 109 4.82 9.68 -5.66
C ASN A 109 3.76 9.76 -6.77
N ALA A 110 3.25 10.96 -6.99
CA ALA A 110 2.21 11.23 -7.99
C ALA A 110 2.70 11.15 -9.44
N GLU A 111 4.00 11.35 -9.69
CA GLU A 111 4.59 11.27 -11.03
C GLU A 111 4.57 9.83 -11.55
N ASP A 112 4.96 8.89 -10.69
CA ASP A 112 5.03 7.46 -11.03
C ASP A 112 3.78 6.66 -10.62
N ALA A 113 2.81 7.33 -9.98
CA ALA A 113 1.64 6.73 -9.36
C ALA A 113 2.00 5.59 -8.38
N VAL A 114 2.96 5.84 -7.49
CA VAL A 114 3.48 4.86 -6.52
C VAL A 114 3.13 5.27 -5.09
N LEU A 115 2.44 4.38 -4.36
CA LEU A 115 2.27 4.47 -2.91
C LEU A 115 3.45 3.77 -2.23
N GLU A 116 4.23 4.52 -1.44
CA GLU A 116 5.38 3.98 -0.71
C GLU A 116 5.00 3.57 0.71
N VAL A 117 5.35 2.34 1.07
CA VAL A 117 5.00 1.75 2.36
C VAL A 117 6.22 1.08 2.96
N GLN A 118 6.54 1.44 4.21
CA GLN A 118 7.52 0.72 5.02
C GLN A 118 6.80 -0.41 5.76
N ALA A 119 7.07 -1.65 5.36
CA ALA A 119 6.50 -2.83 5.99
C ALA A 119 7.10 -3.06 7.38
N MET A 120 6.21 -3.31 8.33
CA MET A 120 6.55 -3.90 9.63
C MET A 120 6.45 -5.43 9.57
N ALA A 121 5.49 -5.95 8.78
CA ALA A 121 5.33 -7.37 8.56
C ALA A 121 4.77 -7.66 7.18
N ILE A 122 5.30 -8.70 6.54
CA ILE A 122 4.71 -9.33 5.35
C ILE A 122 4.51 -10.82 5.64
N PHE A 123 3.31 -11.33 5.39
CA PHE A 123 2.94 -12.71 5.67
C PHE A 123 2.04 -13.26 4.58
N ARG A 124 2.26 -14.52 4.24
CA ARG A 124 1.55 -15.24 3.18
C ARG A 124 0.32 -15.94 3.76
#